data_AF-A0A7D9L559-F1
#
_entry.id   AF-A0A7D9L559-F1
#
_cell.length_a   1.000
_cell.length_b   1.000
_cell.length_c   1.000
_cell.angle_alpha   90.00
_cell.angle_beta   90.00
_cell.angle_gamma   90.00
#
_symmetry.space_group_name_H-M   'P 1'
#
loop_
_entity.id
_entity.type
_entity.pdbx_description
1 polymer ?
#
loop_
_entity_poly.entity_id
_entity_poly.type
_entity_poly.pdbx_seq_one_letter_code
_entity_poly.pdbx_strand_id
1 'polypeptide(L)'
;MFHEKYFVLRTKDGYDQCCDQVLAFGEHFSKTYGINRRSILNESTFFHVVGGLPTDAMHDILEGVLHYEMKEMLKDFIKAHHMFTLEDLNSRIARFDFGYHNDKNKPSPITEQKLSSNDHSLKQHG
;
A
#
# COMPACT_ATOMS: atom_id res chain seq x y z
N MET A 1 -3.94 3.06 34.28
CA MET A 1 -5.02 3.85 33.64
C MET A 1 -4.38 4.85 32.70
N PHE A 2 -4.77 4.86 31.43
CA PHE A 2 -4.27 5.83 30.45
C PHE A 2 -4.74 7.24 30.80
N HIS A 3 -3.85 8.22 30.72
CA HIS A 3 -4.14 9.63 30.94
C HIS A 3 -3.54 10.43 29.77
N GLU A 4 -4.39 11.05 28.98
CA GLU A 4 -4.02 11.74 27.74
C GLU A 4 -2.95 12.82 27.93
N LYS A 5 -2.99 13.55 29.05
CA LYS A 5 -1.97 14.57 29.39
C LYS A 5 -0.54 14.06 29.53
N TYR A 6 -0.37 12.75 29.70
CA TYR A 6 0.95 12.11 29.78
C TYR A 6 1.29 11.33 28.51
N PHE A 7 0.43 11.40 27.49
CA PHE A 7 0.69 10.77 26.21
C PHE A 7 1.78 11.57 25.48
N VAL A 8 2.84 10.85 25.10
CA VAL A 8 3.95 11.41 24.32
C VAL A 8 3.90 10.76 22.95
N LEU A 9 3.79 11.58 21.91
CA LEU A 9 3.85 11.11 20.54
C LEU A 9 5.23 10.51 20.27
N ARG A 10 5.25 9.39 19.54
CA ARG A 10 6.50 8.77 19.10
C ARG A 10 7.26 9.75 18.20
N THR A 11 8.57 9.86 18.38
CA THR A 11 9.46 10.60 17.48
C THR A 11 10.09 9.66 16.45
N LYS A 12 10.68 10.20 15.37
CA LYS A 12 11.40 9.38 14.39
C LYS A 12 12.54 8.58 15.04
N ASP A 13 13.37 9.26 15.82
CA ASP A 13 14.47 8.64 16.55
C ASP A 13 13.98 7.58 17.55
N GLY A 14 12.86 7.85 18.25
CA GLY A 14 12.26 6.89 19.17
C GLY A 14 11.72 5.65 18.46
N TYR A 15 11.18 5.81 17.24
CA TYR A 15 10.79 4.68 16.40
C TYR A 15 11.99 3.83 15.97
N ASP A 16 13.10 4.46 15.57
CA ASP A 16 14.29 3.73 15.14
C ASP A 16 14.93 2.95 16.28
N GLN A 17 15.01 3.54 17.48
CA GLN A 17 15.47 2.84 18.68
C GLN A 17 14.60 1.62 19.00
N CYS A 18 13.27 1.76 18.93
CA CYS A 18 12.37 0.63 19.10
C CYS A 18 12.61 -0.46 18.05
N CYS A 19 12.83 -0.08 16.78
CA CYS A 19 13.11 -1.05 15.72
C CYS A 19 14.42 -1.81 15.96
N ASP A 20 15.47 -1.11 16.38
CA ASP A 20 16.77 -1.73 16.68
C ASP A 20 16.66 -2.70 17.86
N GLN A 21 15.87 -2.36 18.89
CA GLN A 21 15.60 -3.24 20.02
C GLN A 21 14.77 -4.47 19.63
N VAL A 22 13.77 -4.32 18.77
CA VAL A 22 12.99 -5.45 18.25
C VAL A 22 13.88 -6.40 17.45
N LEU A 23 14.79 -5.85 16.64
CA LEU A 23 15.73 -6.63 15.84
C LEU A 23 16.75 -7.37 16.73
N ALA A 24 17.25 -6.72 17.78
CA ALA A 24 18.28 -7.30 18.65
C ALA A 24 17.73 -8.29 19.69
N PHE A 25 16.53 -8.05 20.23
CA PHE A 25 16.02 -8.76 21.42
C PHE A 25 14.69 -9.50 21.20
N GLY A 26 14.09 -9.38 20.01
CA GLY A 26 12.98 -10.24 19.57
C GLY A 26 11.59 -9.91 20.13
N GLU A 27 10.77 -10.96 20.26
CA GLU A 27 9.29 -10.89 20.32
C GLU A 27 8.72 -10.06 21.49
N HIS A 28 9.41 -10.03 22.64
CA HIS A 28 8.98 -9.25 23.80
C HIS A 28 8.82 -7.76 23.44
N PHE A 29 9.86 -7.19 22.82
CA PHE A 29 9.87 -5.77 22.44
C PHE A 29 8.89 -5.47 21.31
N SER A 30 8.64 -6.43 20.42
CA SER A 30 7.63 -6.26 19.36
C SER A 30 6.24 -6.04 19.97
N LYS A 31 5.85 -6.88 20.94
CA LYS A 31 4.57 -6.75 21.65
C LYS A 31 4.50 -5.48 22.49
N THR A 32 5.60 -5.10 23.15
CA THR A 32 5.65 -3.89 23.99
C THR A 32 5.49 -2.61 23.17
N TYR A 33 6.15 -2.51 22.00
CA TYR A 33 6.14 -1.30 21.19
C TYR A 33 5.03 -1.29 20.13
N GLY A 34 4.43 -2.44 19.85
CA GLY A 34 3.52 -2.62 18.72
C GLY A 34 4.22 -2.49 17.37
N ILE A 35 5.50 -2.87 17.30
CA ILE A 35 6.33 -2.76 16.10
C ILE A 35 6.93 -4.12 15.79
N ASN A 36 6.59 -4.68 14.62
CA ASN A 36 7.14 -5.97 14.19
C ASN A 36 8.52 -5.83 13.53
N ARG A 37 8.74 -4.74 12.79
CA ARG A 37 9.96 -4.47 12.04
C ARG A 37 10.00 -3.01 11.58
N ARG A 38 11.18 -2.55 11.14
CA ARG A 38 11.35 -1.28 10.43
C ARG A 38 10.54 -1.30 9.13
N SER A 39 9.79 -0.24 8.88
CA SER A 39 9.02 -0.08 7.65
C SER A 39 9.93 0.39 6.50
N ILE A 40 9.86 -0.29 5.35
CA ILE A 40 10.58 0.13 4.14
C ILE A 40 10.12 1.51 3.65
N LEU A 41 8.89 1.93 3.99
CA LEU A 41 8.37 3.24 3.62
C LEU A 41 9.17 4.39 4.24
N ASN A 42 9.91 4.14 5.32
CA ASN A 42 10.78 5.15 5.93
C ASN A 42 12.03 5.47 5.08
N GLU A 43 12.34 4.66 4.05
CA GLU A 43 13.39 4.97 3.08
C GLU A 43 12.95 6.03 2.05
N SER A 44 11.65 6.34 2.00
CA SER A 44 11.12 7.41 1.14
C SER A 44 11.60 8.78 1.61
N THR A 45 12.02 9.63 0.67
CA THR A 45 12.52 10.98 0.95
C THR A 45 11.47 11.88 1.63
N PHE A 46 10.19 11.67 1.33
CA PHE A 46 9.11 12.56 1.75
C PHE A 46 8.14 11.94 2.76
N PHE A 47 8.37 10.70 3.19
CA PHE A 47 7.44 9.97 4.04
C PHE A 47 8.16 9.25 5.19
N HIS A 48 7.53 9.26 6.37
CA HIS A 48 7.96 8.44 7.51
C HIS A 48 6.74 8.01 8.33
N VAL A 49 6.69 6.75 8.74
CA VAL A 49 5.51 6.16 9.41
C VAL A 49 5.09 6.86 10.71
N VAL A 50 6.02 7.54 11.38
CA VAL A 50 5.74 8.30 12.61
C VAL A 50 4.94 9.59 12.34
N GLY A 51 5.12 10.21 11.17
CA GLY A 51 4.41 11.42 10.78
C GLY A 51 3.28 11.18 9.78
N GLY A 52 3.21 9.99 9.19
CA GLY A 52 2.12 9.59 8.32
C GLY A 52 0.83 9.40 9.13
N LEU A 53 -0.28 9.90 8.60
CA LEU A 53 -1.59 9.53 9.12
C LEU A 53 -1.78 8.03 8.92
N PRO A 54 -2.42 7.33 9.87
CA PRO A 54 -2.80 5.94 9.66
C PRO A 54 -3.69 5.87 8.41
N THR A 55 -3.36 4.94 7.51
CA THR A 55 -4.13 4.74 6.29
C THR A 55 -5.58 4.44 6.65
N ASP A 56 -6.49 5.27 6.17
CA ASP A 56 -7.91 5.13 6.39
C ASP A 56 -8.50 4.50 5.13
N ALA A 57 -8.94 3.24 5.22
CA ALA A 57 -9.53 2.55 4.07
C ALA A 57 -10.72 3.33 3.48
N MET A 58 -11.46 4.10 4.29
CA MET A 58 -12.53 4.94 3.79
C MET A 58 -12.01 6.06 2.89
N HIS A 59 -11.04 6.85 3.36
CA HIS A 59 -10.52 7.99 2.61
C HIS A 59 -9.52 7.60 1.51
N ASP A 60 -8.68 6.59 1.75
CA ASP A 60 -7.64 6.19 0.82
C ASP A 60 -8.18 5.26 -0.27
N ILE A 61 -9.08 4.32 0.07
CA ILE A 61 -9.57 3.29 -0.85
C ILE A 61 -10.98 3.61 -1.35
N LEU A 62 -11.92 3.93 -0.46
CA LEU A 62 -13.35 4.05 -0.81
C LEU A 62 -13.73 5.42 -1.39
N GLU A 63 -13.08 6.50 -0.98
CA GLU A 63 -13.26 7.84 -1.57
C GLU A 63 -12.62 7.99 -2.96
N GLY A 64 -11.89 6.96 -3.40
CA GLY A 64 -11.45 6.83 -4.78
C GLY A 64 -10.08 7.43 -5.10
N VAL A 65 -9.36 8.01 -4.13
CA VAL A 65 -8.01 8.55 -4.40
C VAL A 65 -7.09 7.48 -5.03
N LEU A 66 -7.15 6.24 -4.52
CA LEU A 66 -6.35 5.13 -5.01
C LEU A 66 -6.54 4.81 -6.50
N HIS A 67 -7.74 5.00 -7.07
CA HIS A 67 -7.97 4.65 -8.47
C HIS A 67 -7.19 5.53 -9.44
N TYR A 68 -6.84 6.75 -9.03
CA TYR A 68 -6.10 7.70 -9.85
C TYR A 68 -4.61 7.34 -9.89
N GLU A 69 -4.07 6.91 -8.76
CA GLU A 69 -2.66 6.54 -8.64
C GLU A 69 -2.36 5.18 -9.27
N MET A 70 -3.30 4.23 -9.16
CA MET A 70 -3.13 2.86 -9.67
C MET A 70 -2.82 2.82 -11.17
N LYS A 71 -3.46 3.67 -11.98
CA LYS A 71 -3.19 3.71 -13.42
C LYS A 71 -1.76 4.16 -13.71
N GLU A 72 -1.31 5.23 -13.07
CA GLU A 72 0.03 5.78 -13.30
C GLU A 72 1.11 4.83 -12.78
N MET A 73 0.89 4.21 -11.62
CA MET A 73 1.80 3.19 -11.09
C MET A 73 1.91 1.99 -12.04
N LEU A 74 0.81 1.51 -12.59
CA LEU A 74 0.83 0.41 -13.57
C LEU A 74 1.56 0.81 -14.86
N LYS A 75 1.34 2.03 -15.36
CA LYS A 75 2.08 2.55 -16.52
C LYS A 75 3.57 2.59 -16.25
N ASP A 76 3.98 3.07 -15.08
CA ASP A 76 5.38 3.17 -14.69
C ASP A 76 6.05 1.78 -14.59
N PHE A 77 5.41 0.84 -13.89
CA PHE A 77 5.94 -0.51 -13.73
C PHE A 77 6.02 -1.29 -15.05
N ILE A 78 5.04 -1.12 -15.94
CA ILE A 78 4.99 -1.84 -17.23
C ILE A 78 5.89 -1.16 -18.27
N LYS A 79 5.84 0.17 -18.39
CA LYS A 79 6.46 0.91 -19.51
C LYS A 79 7.80 1.54 -19.19
N ALA A 80 8.02 2.01 -17.96
CA ALA A 80 9.28 2.62 -17.58
C ALA A 80 10.23 1.56 -17.01
N HIS A 81 9.77 0.81 -16.01
CA HIS A 81 10.60 -0.17 -15.30
C HIS A 81 10.57 -1.58 -15.91
N HIS A 82 9.62 -1.88 -16.80
CA HIS A 82 9.49 -3.18 -17.46
C HIS A 82 9.48 -4.38 -16.48
N MET A 83 8.86 -4.21 -15.31
CA MET A 83 8.85 -5.24 -14.25
C MET A 83 7.96 -6.44 -14.62
N PHE A 84 6.90 -6.20 -15.39
CA PHE A 84 5.98 -7.20 -15.94
C PHE A 84 5.24 -6.60 -17.14
N THR A 85 4.63 -7.44 -17.97
CA THR A 85 3.85 -6.99 -19.14
C THR A 85 2.37 -6.80 -18.81
N LEU A 86 1.65 -6.04 -19.65
CA LEU A 86 0.19 -5.93 -19.54
C LEU A 86 -0.50 -7.30 -19.70
N GLU A 87 0.07 -8.19 -20.52
CA GLU A 87 -0.42 -9.56 -20.70
C GLU A 87 -0.24 -10.40 -19.44
N ASP A 88 0.92 -10.29 -18.77
CA ASP A 88 1.16 -10.95 -17.49
C ASP A 88 0.14 -10.52 -16.44
N LEU A 89 -0.12 -9.21 -16.35
CA LEU A 89 -1.10 -8.66 -15.41
C LEU A 89 -2.51 -9.19 -15.70
N ASN A 90 -2.97 -9.06 -16.94
CA ASN A 90 -4.30 -9.53 -17.33
C ASN A 90 -4.46 -11.04 -17.13
N SER A 91 -3.43 -11.82 -17.42
CA SER A 91 -3.42 -13.28 -17.19
C SER A 91 -3.50 -13.62 -15.71
N ARG A 92 -2.81 -12.87 -14.85
CA ARG A 92 -2.90 -13.02 -13.39
C ARG A 92 -4.27 -12.65 -12.86
N ILE A 93 -4.84 -11.52 -13.30
CA ILE A 93 -6.20 -11.12 -12.93
C ILE A 93 -7.20 -12.21 -13.32
N ALA A 94 -7.11 -12.76 -14.52
CA ALA A 94 -8.05 -13.79 -14.98
C ALA A 94 -7.97 -15.12 -14.20
N ARG A 95 -6.79 -15.46 -13.66
CA ARG A 95 -6.53 -16.73 -12.96
C ARG A 95 -6.56 -16.61 -11.44
N PHE A 96 -6.63 -15.39 -10.91
CA PHE A 96 -6.68 -15.16 -9.48
C PHE A 96 -8.01 -15.68 -8.92
N ASP A 97 -7.94 -16.43 -7.82
CA ASP A 97 -9.12 -16.92 -7.11
C ASP A 97 -9.68 -15.79 -6.24
N PHE A 98 -10.73 -15.13 -6.71
CA PHE A 98 -11.43 -14.07 -5.96
C PHE A 98 -12.39 -14.64 -4.92
N GLY A 99 -12.62 -15.95 -4.93
CA GLY A 99 -13.65 -16.62 -4.15
C GLY A 99 -15.05 -16.44 -4.72
N TYR A 100 -15.90 -17.42 -4.43
CA TYR A 100 -17.26 -17.55 -4.97
C TYR A 100 -18.11 -16.27 -4.88
N HIS A 101 -17.98 -15.50 -3.81
CA HIS A 101 -18.77 -14.28 -3.60
C HIS A 101 -18.33 -13.10 -4.48
N ASN A 102 -17.09 -13.09 -4.95
CA ASN A 102 -16.50 -11.98 -5.69
C ASN A 102 -16.19 -12.31 -7.16
N ASP A 103 -16.42 -13.54 -7.62
CA ASP A 103 -16.23 -13.94 -9.01
C ASP A 103 -16.99 -13.05 -10.02
N LYS A 104 -18.14 -12.50 -9.60
CA LYS A 104 -18.94 -11.55 -10.40
C LYS A 104 -18.40 -10.13 -10.39
N ASN A 105 -17.53 -9.79 -9.44
CA ASN A 105 -16.91 -8.47 -9.26
C ASN A 105 -15.45 -8.45 -9.72
N LYS A 106 -15.01 -9.46 -10.49
CA LYS A 106 -13.63 -9.52 -10.95
C LYS A 106 -13.32 -8.38 -11.92
N PRO A 107 -12.10 -7.82 -11.90
CA PRO A 107 -11.74 -6.74 -12.80
C PRO A 107 -11.72 -7.18 -14.26
N SER A 108 -12.26 -6.35 -15.15
CA SER A 108 -12.14 -6.55 -16.60
C SER A 108 -10.68 -6.40 -17.06
N PRO A 109 -10.25 -7.14 -18.10
CA PRO A 109 -8.91 -6.98 -18.68
C PRO A 109 -8.64 -5.53 -19.10
N ILE A 110 -7.45 -5.04 -18.77
CA ILE A 110 -7.01 -3.69 -19.10
C ILE A 110 -6.46 -3.71 -20.53
N THR A 111 -6.94 -2.82 -21.38
CA THR A 111 -6.44 -2.68 -22.76
C THR A 111 -5.30 -1.67 -22.83
N GLU A 112 -4.40 -1.84 -23.81
CA GLU A 112 -3.26 -0.93 -24.00
C GLU A 112 -3.71 0.51 -24.30
N GLN A 113 -4.79 0.65 -25.06
CA GLN A 113 -5.43 1.94 -25.33
C GLN A 113 -5.87 2.62 -24.04
N LYS A 114 -6.45 1.85 -23.11
CA LYS A 114 -6.94 2.39 -21.85
C LYS A 114 -5.81 2.72 -20.88
N LEU A 115 -4.78 1.87 -20.83
CA LEU A 115 -3.58 2.13 -20.05
C LEU A 115 -2.85 3.39 -20.55
N SER A 116 -2.86 3.64 -21.85
CA SER A 116 -2.16 4.77 -22.48
C SER A 116 -2.98 6.06 -22.56
N SER A 117 -4.27 6.04 -22.26
CA SER A 117 -5.10 7.24 -22.38
C SER A 117 -4.72 8.30 -21.34
N ASN A 118 -4.95 9.57 -21.67
CA ASN A 118 -4.66 10.72 -20.81
C ASN A 118 -5.64 10.88 -19.63
N ASP A 119 -6.65 10.01 -19.52
CA ASP A 119 -7.48 9.95 -18.31
C ASP A 119 -6.74 9.24 -17.18
N HIS A 120 -7.17 9.42 -15.94
CA HIS A 120 -6.58 8.77 -14.77
C HIS A 120 -7.32 7.49 -14.34
N SER A 121 -8.26 6.99 -15.13
CA SER A 121 -9.20 5.95 -14.69
C SER A 121 -9.15 4.73 -15.58
N LEU A 122 -8.91 3.55 -15.02
CA LEU A 122 -8.93 2.27 -15.75
C LEU A 122 -10.34 1.85 -16.23
N LYS A 123 -11.42 2.38 -15.62
CA LYS A 123 -12.84 2.09 -15.96
C LYS A 123 -13.10 0.60 -16.21
N GLN A 124 -12.84 -0.21 -15.20
CA GLN A 124 -13.07 -1.65 -15.23
C GLN A 124 -14.55 -1.94 -14.91
N HIS A 125 -15.42 -1.67 -15.88
CA HIS A 125 -16.81 -2.13 -15.82
C HIS A 125 -16.88 -3.49 -16.51
N GLY A 126 -17.50 -4.46 -15.84
CA GLY A 126 -17.91 -5.75 -16.40
C GLY A 126 -19.33 -5.68 -16.95
#